data_AF-A0A7S3G2T5-F1
#
_entry.id   AF-A0A7S3G2T5-F1
#
_cell.length_a   1.000
_cell.length_b   1.000
_cell.length_c   1.000
_cell.angle_alpha   90.00
_cell.angle_beta   90.00
_cell.angle_gamma   90.00
#
_symmetry.space_group_name_H-M   'P 1'
#
loop_
_entity.id
_entity.type
_entity.pdbx_description
1 polymer ?
#
loop_
_entity_poly.entity_id
_entity_poly.type
_entity_poly.pdbx_seq_one_letter_code
_entity_poly.pdbx_strand_id
1 'polypeptide(L)'
;VAARASTLFFCVTDMGLVDPMYQYSLKWYNKIFKGAVEDTERESNLLDEHLDNLIAAHTKSLYTNICRSLFEKHKLLFPFLMASRVMLSTGEISQEEYSMFLTGADGADPPLDPEKEKRPFSLQWLPEKAWLELVALSRMKNGKGLEGVIESLQENPDDWRAAFESTTPEKSYFPLPA
;
A
#
# COMPACT_ATOMS: atom_id res chain seq x y z
N VAL A 1 -12.18 -9.67 -13.64
CA VAL A 1 -12.78 -10.39 -12.49
C VAL A 1 -11.97 -11.60 -12.02
N ALA A 2 -11.69 -12.62 -12.85
CA ALA A 2 -11.04 -13.86 -12.40
C ALA A 2 -9.64 -13.65 -11.79
N ALA A 3 -8.79 -12.83 -12.42
CA ALA A 3 -7.47 -12.48 -11.88
C ALA A 3 -7.58 -11.84 -10.48
N ARG A 4 -8.46 -10.86 -10.31
CA ARG A 4 -8.75 -10.20 -9.03
C ARG A 4 -9.21 -11.19 -7.95
N ALA A 5 -10.10 -12.12 -8.29
CA ALA A 5 -10.53 -13.18 -7.37
C ALA A 5 -9.38 -14.13 -6.99
N SER A 6 -8.47 -14.44 -7.92
CA SER A 6 -7.30 -15.25 -7.61
C SER A 6 -6.33 -14.50 -6.69
N THR A 7 -6.04 -13.23 -6.96
CA THR A 7 -5.19 -12.37 -6.11
C THR A 7 -5.71 -12.31 -4.68
N LEU A 8 -7.01 -12.09 -4.51
CA LEU A 8 -7.63 -12.05 -3.18
C LEU A 8 -7.58 -13.40 -2.47
N PHE A 9 -7.80 -14.52 -3.19
CA PHE A 9 -7.70 -15.85 -2.59
C PHE A 9 -6.30 -16.14 -2.02
N PHE A 10 -5.25 -15.80 -2.77
CA PHE A 10 -3.88 -15.97 -2.29
C PHE A 10 -3.57 -15.04 -1.12
N CYS A 11 -4.03 -13.79 -1.15
CA CYS A 11 -3.91 -12.88 -0.01
C CYS A 11 -4.55 -13.44 1.27
N VAL A 12 -5.70 -14.12 1.15
CA VAL A 12 -6.38 -14.76 2.29
C VAL A 12 -5.64 -15.99 2.77
N THR A 13 -5.07 -16.78 1.86
CA THR A 13 -4.29 -17.98 2.20
C THR A 13 -3.00 -17.60 2.94
N ASP A 14 -2.35 -16.51 2.52
CA ASP A 14 -1.14 -15.97 3.15
C ASP A 14 -1.39 -15.50 4.60
N MET A 15 -2.63 -15.23 5.01
CA MET A 15 -2.95 -14.91 6.41
C MET A 15 -2.57 -16.06 7.36
N GLY A 16 -2.53 -17.30 6.87
CA GLY A 16 -2.03 -18.45 7.64
C GLY A 16 -0.55 -18.35 8.03
N LEU A 17 0.24 -17.52 7.31
CA LEU A 17 1.63 -17.21 7.67
C LEU A 17 1.72 -16.22 8.84
N VAL A 18 0.69 -15.38 9.01
CA VAL A 18 0.60 -14.43 10.13
C VAL A 18 0.24 -15.17 11.41
N ASP A 19 -0.73 -16.07 11.34
CA ASP A 19 -1.16 -16.91 12.45
C ASP A 19 -1.74 -18.23 11.93
N PRO A 20 -1.31 -19.40 12.43
CA PRO A 20 -1.86 -20.70 12.02
C PRO A 20 -3.38 -20.82 12.18
N MET A 21 -4.01 -19.99 13.01
CA MET A 21 -5.48 -19.94 13.15
C MET A 21 -6.19 -19.34 11.93
N TYR A 22 -5.49 -18.63 11.04
CA TYR A 22 -6.07 -17.96 9.88
C TYR A 22 -6.02 -18.81 8.60
N GLN A 23 -6.54 -20.03 8.70
CA GLN A 23 -6.61 -20.93 7.58
C GLN A 23 -8.02 -20.97 6.98
N TYR A 24 -8.09 -20.69 5.68
CA TYR A 24 -9.34 -20.70 4.93
C TYR A 24 -9.21 -21.65 3.75
N SER A 25 -10.24 -22.50 3.55
CA SER A 25 -10.24 -23.43 2.41
C SER A 25 -10.72 -22.74 1.14
N LEU A 26 -10.25 -23.22 -0.01
CA LEU A 26 -10.76 -22.81 -1.33
C LEU A 26 -12.28 -23.04 -1.45
N LYS A 27 -12.80 -24.11 -0.84
CA LYS A 27 -14.25 -24.39 -0.82
C LYS A 27 -15.04 -23.28 -0.11
N TRP A 28 -14.55 -22.81 1.04
CA TRP A 28 -15.16 -21.70 1.76
C TRP A 28 -15.06 -20.41 0.96
N TYR A 29 -13.90 -20.11 0.37
CA TYR A 29 -13.71 -18.94 -0.47
C TYR A 29 -14.68 -18.91 -1.65
N ASN A 30 -14.79 -20.03 -2.37
CA ASN A 30 -15.73 -20.18 -3.48
C ASN A 30 -17.19 -19.97 -3.07
N LYS A 31 -17.56 -20.29 -1.83
CA LYS A 31 -18.90 -19.99 -1.31
C LYS A 31 -19.14 -18.49 -1.21
N ILE A 32 -18.16 -17.72 -0.71
CA ILE A 32 -18.24 -16.26 -0.63
C ILE A 32 -18.30 -15.65 -2.04
N PHE A 33 -17.45 -16.12 -2.94
CA PHE A 33 -17.43 -15.64 -4.33
C PHE A 33 -18.78 -15.90 -5.03
N LYS A 34 -19.33 -17.11 -4.92
CA LYS A 34 -20.65 -17.43 -5.48
C LYS A 34 -21.77 -16.59 -4.87
N GLY A 35 -21.76 -16.41 -3.55
CA GLY A 35 -22.72 -15.53 -2.88
C GLY A 35 -22.66 -14.10 -3.43
N ALA A 36 -21.45 -13.55 -3.62
CA ALA A 36 -21.32 -12.23 -4.25
C ALA A 36 -21.85 -12.19 -5.70
N VAL A 37 -21.67 -13.25 -6.48
CA VAL A 37 -22.23 -13.35 -7.84
C VAL A 37 -23.76 -13.40 -7.83
N GLU A 38 -24.35 -14.10 -6.85
CA GLU A 38 -25.81 -14.23 -6.69
C GLU A 38 -26.44 -12.93 -6.16
N ASP A 39 -25.77 -12.26 -5.21
CA ASP A 39 -26.23 -11.03 -4.56
C ASP A 39 -26.05 -9.78 -5.44
N THR A 40 -25.11 -9.82 -6.40
CA THR A 40 -24.94 -8.71 -7.35
C THR A 40 -26.02 -8.83 -8.43
N GLU A 41 -27.15 -8.17 -8.20
CA GLU A 41 -28.24 -8.11 -9.17
C GLU A 41 -27.77 -7.54 -10.52
N ARG A 42 -28.40 -7.98 -11.61
CA ARG A 42 -28.13 -7.51 -13.00
C ARG A 42 -28.72 -6.10 -13.24
N GLU A 43 -28.54 -5.18 -12.29
CA GLU A 43 -29.18 -3.86 -12.35
C GLU A 43 -28.62 -2.98 -13.47
N SER A 44 -27.37 -3.21 -13.91
CA SER A 44 -26.78 -2.46 -15.02
C SER A 44 -26.98 -3.18 -16.36
N ASN A 45 -27.56 -2.48 -17.33
CA ASN A 45 -27.59 -2.92 -18.74
C ASN A 45 -26.19 -2.91 -19.40
N LEU A 46 -25.19 -2.37 -18.68
CA LEU A 46 -23.80 -2.30 -19.08
C LEU A 46 -23.01 -3.40 -18.37
N LEU A 47 -22.31 -4.21 -19.17
CA LEU A 47 -21.50 -5.33 -18.67
C LEU A 47 -20.37 -4.84 -17.76
N ASP A 48 -19.69 -3.75 -18.12
CA ASP A 48 -18.54 -3.25 -17.36
C ASP A 48 -18.92 -2.80 -15.94
N GLU A 49 -20.02 -2.05 -15.83
CA GLU A 49 -20.57 -1.62 -14.53
C GLU A 49 -20.97 -2.81 -13.66
N HIS A 50 -21.54 -3.87 -14.26
CA HIS A 50 -21.87 -5.09 -13.55
C HIS A 50 -20.61 -5.79 -13.00
N LEU A 51 -19.53 -5.84 -13.78
CA LEU A 51 -18.27 -6.46 -13.37
C LEU A 51 -17.60 -5.67 -12.24
N ASP A 52 -17.65 -4.34 -12.27
CA ASP A 52 -17.12 -3.48 -11.20
C ASP A 52 -17.93 -3.63 -9.90
N ASN A 53 -19.26 -3.63 -10.01
CA ASN A 53 -20.15 -3.88 -8.88
C ASN A 53 -19.90 -5.25 -8.25
N LEU A 54 -19.71 -6.28 -9.08
CA LEU A 54 -19.37 -7.64 -8.61
C LEU A 54 -18.03 -7.65 -7.87
N ILE A 55 -17.00 -7.00 -8.40
CA ILE A 55 -15.69 -6.90 -7.75
C ILE A 55 -15.82 -6.19 -6.39
N ALA A 56 -16.58 -5.11 -6.32
CA ALA A 56 -16.81 -4.35 -5.09
C ALA A 56 -17.59 -5.17 -4.05
N ALA A 57 -18.68 -5.82 -4.45
CA ALA A 57 -19.50 -6.68 -3.60
C ALA A 57 -18.69 -7.85 -3.04
N HIS A 58 -17.94 -8.54 -3.91
CA HIS A 58 -17.06 -9.62 -3.51
C HIS A 58 -15.97 -9.15 -2.54
N THR A 59 -15.30 -8.04 -2.84
CA THR A 59 -14.25 -7.47 -1.98
C THR A 59 -14.79 -7.13 -0.59
N LYS A 60 -15.96 -6.48 -0.51
CA LYS A 60 -16.63 -6.13 0.75
C LYS A 60 -17.08 -7.36 1.53
N SER A 61 -17.68 -8.34 0.86
CA SER A 61 -18.13 -9.58 1.49
C SER A 61 -16.94 -10.36 2.07
N LEU A 62 -15.86 -10.50 1.30
CA LEU A 62 -14.64 -11.16 1.74
C LEU A 62 -14.01 -10.44 2.95
N TYR A 63 -13.85 -9.11 2.86
CA TYR A 63 -13.35 -8.28 3.95
C TYR A 63 -14.13 -8.49 5.24
N THR A 64 -15.46 -8.38 5.15
CA THR A 64 -16.34 -8.47 6.31
C THR A 64 -16.30 -9.86 6.94
N ASN A 65 -16.27 -10.93 6.14
CA ASN A 65 -16.23 -12.29 6.65
C ASN A 65 -14.91 -12.61 7.35
N ILE A 66 -13.78 -12.11 6.84
CA ILE A 66 -12.46 -12.37 7.44
C ILE A 66 -12.24 -11.51 8.68
N CYS A 67 -12.58 -10.22 8.65
CA CYS A 67 -12.43 -9.37 9.83
C CYS A 67 -13.26 -9.81 11.05
N ARG A 68 -14.31 -10.63 10.85
CA ARG A 68 -15.06 -11.28 11.95
C ARG A 68 -14.27 -12.38 12.66
N SER A 69 -13.36 -13.06 11.97
CA SER A 69 -12.56 -14.16 12.51
C SER A 69 -11.13 -13.75 12.92
N LEU A 70 -10.66 -12.57 12.51
CA LEU A 70 -9.34 -12.07 12.89
C LEU A 70 -9.30 -11.51 14.33
N PHE A 71 -8.14 -11.67 14.98
CA PHE A 71 -7.84 -10.93 16.21
C PHE A 71 -7.73 -9.44 15.91
N GLU A 72 -8.08 -8.60 16.89
CA GLU A 72 -8.09 -7.14 16.74
C GLU A 72 -6.76 -6.58 16.19
N LYS A 73 -5.63 -7.09 16.70
CA LYS A 73 -4.28 -6.69 16.27
C LYS A 73 -4.00 -6.88 14.77
N HIS A 74 -4.75 -7.74 14.07
CA HIS A 74 -4.54 -8.04 12.65
C HIS A 74 -5.65 -7.49 11.75
N LYS A 75 -6.67 -6.82 12.30
CA LYS A 75 -7.78 -6.27 11.51
C LYS A 75 -7.37 -5.14 10.58
N LEU A 76 -6.31 -4.40 10.88
CA LEU A 76 -5.75 -3.39 9.99
C LEU A 76 -4.75 -3.99 8.98
N LEU A 77 -4.02 -5.03 9.38
CA LEU A 77 -3.07 -5.71 8.52
C LEU A 77 -3.74 -6.31 7.28
N PHE A 78 -4.88 -6.98 7.47
CA PHE A 78 -5.59 -7.63 6.36
C PHE A 78 -6.05 -6.69 5.24
N PRO A 79 -6.78 -5.58 5.50
CA PRO A 79 -7.17 -4.64 4.45
C PRO A 79 -5.96 -3.96 3.80
N PHE A 80 -4.88 -3.70 4.54
CA PHE A 80 -3.63 -3.23 3.96
C PHE A 80 -3.07 -4.24 2.95
N LEU A 81 -2.91 -5.51 3.33
CA LEU A 81 -2.43 -6.56 2.43
C LEU A 81 -3.35 -6.74 1.20
N MET A 82 -4.68 -6.70 1.39
CA MET A 82 -5.62 -6.76 0.29
C MET A 82 -5.40 -5.61 -0.70
N ALA A 83 -5.31 -4.38 -0.22
CA ALA A 83 -5.11 -3.19 -1.06
C ALA A 83 -3.76 -3.24 -1.78
N SER A 84 -2.68 -3.55 -1.07
CA SER A 84 -1.34 -3.65 -1.67
C SER A 84 -1.26 -4.75 -2.73
N ARG A 85 -1.81 -5.94 -2.46
CA ARG A 85 -1.83 -7.05 -3.45
C ARG A 85 -2.61 -6.68 -4.70
N VAL A 86 -3.69 -5.94 -4.53
CA VAL A 86 -4.49 -5.40 -5.62
C VAL A 86 -3.69 -4.41 -6.46
N MET A 87 -3.09 -3.40 -5.84
CA MET A 87 -2.32 -2.37 -6.54
C MET A 87 -1.09 -2.97 -7.24
N LEU A 88 -0.44 -3.98 -6.64
CA LEU A 88 0.63 -4.74 -7.27
C LEU A 88 0.12 -5.50 -8.51
N SER A 89 -1.07 -6.11 -8.43
CA SER A 89 -1.64 -6.86 -9.55
C SER A 89 -2.10 -5.99 -10.72
N THR A 90 -2.52 -4.74 -10.44
CA THR A 90 -2.92 -3.77 -11.46
C THR A 90 -1.74 -2.98 -12.01
N GLY A 91 -0.58 -3.07 -11.35
CA GLY A 91 0.62 -2.32 -11.70
C GLY A 91 0.56 -0.85 -11.28
N GLU A 92 -0.39 -0.49 -10.39
CA GLU A 92 -0.46 0.84 -9.77
C GLU A 92 0.72 1.10 -8.86
N ILE A 93 1.24 0.05 -8.21
CA ILE A 93 2.51 0.08 -7.48
C ILE A 93 3.44 -0.99 -8.04
N SER A 94 4.72 -0.66 -8.16
CA SER A 94 5.76 -1.61 -8.55
C SER A 94 6.21 -2.47 -7.36
N GLN A 95 6.79 -3.63 -7.66
CA GLN A 95 7.39 -4.49 -6.64
C GLN A 95 8.57 -3.80 -5.94
N GLU A 96 9.28 -2.92 -6.65
CA GLU A 96 10.39 -2.11 -6.14
C GLU A 96 9.87 -1.10 -5.10
N GLU A 97 8.85 -0.31 -5.42
CA GLU A 97 8.23 0.64 -4.49
C GLU A 97 7.65 -0.06 -3.26
N TYR A 98 7.00 -1.21 -3.47
CA TYR A 98 6.45 -1.99 -2.35
C TYR A 98 7.55 -2.56 -1.44
N SER A 99 8.66 -3.04 -2.02
CA SER A 99 9.81 -3.49 -1.24
C SER A 99 10.42 -2.33 -0.44
N MET A 100 10.63 -1.19 -1.10
CA MET A 100 11.15 0.03 -0.47
C MET A 100 10.25 0.49 0.69
N PHE A 101 8.93 0.45 0.53
CA PHE A 101 8.00 0.77 1.61
C PHE A 101 8.17 -0.15 2.84
N LEU A 102 8.49 -1.42 2.63
CA LEU A 102 8.64 -2.41 3.70
C LEU A 102 10.02 -2.41 4.37
N THR A 103 11.09 -2.22 3.58
CA THR A 103 12.47 -2.32 4.06
C THR A 103 13.13 -0.97 4.30
N GLY A 104 12.61 0.10 3.70
CA GLY A 104 13.25 1.40 3.68
C GLY A 104 14.60 1.38 2.98
N ALA A 105 15.43 2.35 3.36
CA ALA A 105 16.78 2.62 2.88
C ALA A 105 17.72 1.40 2.92
N ASP A 106 17.49 0.45 3.84
CA ASP A 106 18.30 -0.78 3.95
C ASP A 106 18.16 -1.69 2.71
N GLY A 107 17.08 -1.53 1.95
CA GLY A 107 16.82 -2.25 0.69
C GLY A 107 17.28 -1.51 -0.57
N ALA A 108 17.94 -0.36 -0.45
CA ALA A 108 18.36 0.44 -1.60
C ALA A 108 19.48 -0.25 -2.41
N ASP A 109 19.36 -0.24 -3.74
CA ASP A 109 20.37 -0.73 -4.67
C ASP A 109 20.71 0.38 -5.70
N PRO A 110 21.93 0.95 -5.72
CA PRO A 110 23.08 0.59 -4.88
C PRO A 110 22.91 1.02 -3.41
N PRO A 111 23.62 0.35 -2.48
CA PRO A 111 23.62 0.72 -1.07
C PRO A 111 23.96 2.20 -0.85
N LEU A 112 23.26 2.81 0.11
CA LEU A 112 23.48 4.19 0.53
C LEU A 112 24.81 4.33 1.27
N ASP A 113 25.54 5.41 0.99
CA ASP A 113 26.78 5.77 1.68
C ASP A 113 26.55 7.07 2.48
N PRO A 114 26.36 6.98 3.81
CA PRO A 114 26.08 8.15 4.65
C PRO A 114 27.14 9.26 4.56
N GLU A 115 28.39 8.92 4.23
CA GLU A 115 29.47 9.90 4.08
C GLU A 115 29.35 10.72 2.80
N LYS A 116 28.75 10.15 1.75
CA LYS A 116 28.53 10.82 0.46
C LYS A 116 27.18 11.52 0.40
N GLU A 117 26.19 10.97 1.09
CA GLU A 117 24.79 11.42 1.04
C GLU A 117 24.47 12.34 2.22
N LYS A 118 25.34 13.32 2.46
CA LYS A 118 25.19 14.23 3.60
C LYS A 118 23.98 15.13 3.39
N ARG A 119 23.14 15.20 4.44
CA ARG A 119 22.00 16.12 4.46
C ARG A 119 22.48 17.58 4.36
N PRO A 120 21.81 18.43 3.56
CA PRO A 120 22.05 19.86 3.53
C PRO A 120 21.93 20.52 4.91
N PHE A 121 22.67 21.61 5.12
CA PHE A 121 22.60 22.37 6.37
C PHE A 121 21.20 22.94 6.65
N SER A 122 20.45 23.30 5.61
CA SER A 122 19.06 23.77 5.71
C SER A 122 18.10 22.72 6.30
N LEU A 123 18.48 21.44 6.28
CA LEU A 123 17.66 20.31 6.70
C LEU A 123 18.17 19.65 7.99
N GLN A 124 18.88 20.39 8.84
CA GLN A 124 19.39 19.87 10.12
C GLN A 124 18.31 19.41 11.10
N TRP A 125 17.08 19.93 10.96
CA TRP A 125 15.92 19.50 11.75
C TRP A 125 15.47 18.07 11.39
N LEU A 126 15.81 17.57 10.19
CA LEU A 126 15.47 16.23 9.75
C LEU A 126 16.50 15.21 10.27
N PRO A 127 16.05 14.12 10.93
CA PRO A 127 16.95 13.06 11.36
C PRO A 127 17.70 12.42 10.20
N GLU A 128 18.95 12.01 10.44
CA GLU A 128 19.81 11.39 9.41
C GLU A 128 19.18 10.15 8.79
N LYS A 129 18.55 9.31 9.60
CA LYS A 129 17.82 8.13 9.11
C LYS A 129 16.74 8.53 8.10
N ALA A 130 15.89 9.51 8.44
CA ALA A 130 14.81 9.96 7.56
C ALA A 130 15.34 10.59 6.27
N TRP A 131 16.47 11.28 6.33
CA TRP A 131 17.15 11.78 5.14
C TRP A 131 17.61 10.64 4.21
N LEU A 132 18.25 9.59 4.75
CA LEU A 132 18.66 8.43 3.95
C LEU A 132 17.45 7.72 3.32
N GLU A 133 16.33 7.60 4.04
CA GLU A 133 15.08 7.08 3.47
C GLU A 133 14.63 7.88 2.24
N LEU A 134 14.66 9.21 2.30
CA LEU A 134 14.30 10.08 1.19
C LEU A 134 15.29 9.99 0.02
N VAL A 135 16.59 9.83 0.31
CA VAL A 135 17.62 9.61 -0.72
C VAL A 135 17.44 8.26 -1.42
N ALA A 136 17.10 7.21 -0.69
CA ALA A 136 16.76 5.93 -1.29
C ALA A 136 15.49 6.04 -2.16
N LEU A 137 14.47 6.76 -1.68
CA LEU A 137 13.24 6.99 -2.45
C LEU A 137 13.53 7.77 -3.76
N SER A 138 14.36 8.81 -3.72
CA SER A 138 14.69 9.60 -4.91
C SER A 138 15.52 8.85 -5.96
N ARG A 139 16.16 7.74 -5.58
CA ARG A 139 16.94 6.88 -6.50
C ARG A 139 16.08 5.87 -7.24
N MET A 140 14.85 5.64 -6.80
CA MET A 140 13.96 4.67 -7.44
C MET A 140 13.61 5.13 -8.86
N LYS A 141 13.95 4.31 -9.85
CA LYS A 141 13.72 4.64 -11.27
C LYS A 141 12.24 4.61 -11.68
N ASN A 142 11.43 3.88 -10.92
CA ASN A 142 10.00 3.69 -11.18
C ASN A 142 9.10 4.42 -10.17
N GLY A 143 9.69 5.21 -9.26
CA GLY A 143 8.99 5.88 -8.16
C GLY A 143 8.22 7.12 -8.59
N LYS A 144 7.20 6.96 -9.44
CA LYS A 144 6.49 8.08 -10.08
C LYS A 144 5.81 9.05 -9.09
N GLY A 145 5.48 8.59 -7.89
CA GLY A 145 4.75 9.40 -6.91
C GLY A 145 5.60 10.33 -6.06
N LEU A 146 6.93 10.13 -6.02
CA LEU A 146 7.86 10.87 -5.15
C LEU A 146 9.14 11.31 -5.87
N GLU A 147 9.13 11.25 -7.21
CA GLU A 147 10.18 11.85 -8.03
C GLU A 147 10.24 13.35 -7.75
N GLY A 148 11.43 13.90 -7.47
CA GLY A 148 11.57 15.33 -7.13
C GLY A 148 11.41 15.65 -5.63
N VAL A 149 11.26 14.66 -4.74
CA VAL A 149 10.97 14.91 -3.31
C VAL A 149 12.11 15.64 -2.60
N ILE A 150 13.35 15.40 -3.01
CA ILE A 150 14.52 16.06 -2.42
C ILE A 150 14.59 17.52 -2.86
N GLU A 151 14.32 17.79 -4.13
CA GLU A 151 14.27 19.12 -4.71
C GLU A 151 13.18 19.93 -4.00
N SER A 152 11.97 19.40 -3.88
CA SER A 152 10.88 20.02 -3.13
C SER A 152 11.26 20.32 -1.67
N LEU A 153 11.94 19.38 -1.00
CA LEU A 153 12.39 19.54 0.38
C LEU A 153 13.44 20.65 0.53
N GLN A 154 14.30 20.82 -0.48
CA GLN A 154 15.30 21.88 -0.50
C GLN A 154 14.71 23.25 -0.87
N GLU A 155 13.70 23.28 -1.74
CA GLU A 155 13.00 24.52 -2.14
C GLU A 155 12.08 25.06 -1.04
N ASN A 156 11.39 24.18 -0.31
CA ASN A 156 10.38 24.56 0.69
C ASN A 156 10.66 23.97 2.09
N PRO A 157 11.86 24.20 2.68
CA PRO A 157 12.28 23.53 3.90
C PRO A 157 11.39 23.86 5.12
N ASP A 158 10.85 25.08 5.20
CA ASP A 158 10.01 25.52 6.30
C ASP A 158 8.61 24.86 6.28
N ASP A 159 8.02 24.67 5.11
CA ASP A 159 6.72 24.01 4.96
C ASP A 159 6.81 22.52 5.31
N TRP A 160 7.86 21.85 4.82
CA TRP A 160 8.15 20.47 5.19
C TRP A 160 8.42 20.32 6.69
N ARG A 161 9.14 21.27 7.28
CA ARG A 161 9.40 21.29 8.72
C ARG A 161 8.12 21.47 9.52
N ALA A 162 7.24 22.39 9.11
CA ALA A 162 5.95 22.60 9.75
C ALA A 162 5.08 21.34 9.70
N ALA A 163 5.08 20.61 8.59
CA ALA A 163 4.39 19.33 8.46
C ALA A 163 5.02 18.24 9.34
N PHE A 164 6.35 18.20 9.45
CA PHE A 164 7.08 17.25 10.29
C PHE A 164 6.87 17.48 11.79
N GLU A 165 6.84 18.74 12.23
CA GLU A 165 6.62 19.14 13.62
C GLU A 165 5.12 19.16 14.01
N SER A 166 4.22 18.92 13.05
CA SER A 166 2.77 18.85 13.25
C SER A 166 2.38 17.68 14.15
N THR A 167 1.36 17.87 14.98
CA THR A 167 0.75 16.80 15.77
C THR A 167 -0.17 15.90 14.94
N THR A 168 -0.54 16.34 13.73
CA THR A 168 -1.35 15.58 12.77
C THR A 168 -0.71 15.67 11.37
N PRO A 169 0.47 15.04 11.18
CA PRO A 169 1.19 15.10 9.91
C PRO A 169 0.37 14.53 8.75
N GLU A 170 -0.50 13.53 9.00
CA GLU A 170 -1.35 12.90 7.99
C GLU A 170 -2.41 13.83 7.37
N LYS A 171 -2.65 15.00 7.99
CA LYS A 171 -3.56 16.05 7.49
C LYS A 171 -2.83 17.31 7.05
N SER A 172 -1.51 17.34 7.23
CA SER A 172 -0.70 18.51 6.95
C SER A 172 -0.45 18.62 5.44
N TYR A 173 -0.25 19.84 4.96
CA TYR A 173 0.13 20.07 3.58
C TYR A 173 1.61 19.71 3.41
N PHE A 174 1.90 18.85 2.44
CA PHE A 174 3.26 18.59 1.97
C PHE A 174 3.39 19.22 0.58
N PRO A 175 4.41 20.05 0.31
CA PRO A 175 4.61 20.63 -1.01
C PRO A 175 5.23 19.58 -1.94
N LEU A 176 4.51 18.47 -2.18
CA LEU A 176 4.98 17.36 -2.99
C LEU A 176 5.41 17.85 -4.39
N PRO A 177 6.47 17.27 -4.96
CA PRO A 177 6.89 17.57 -6.32
C PRO A 177 5.76 17.28 -7.32
N ALA A 178 5.73 18.06 -8.40
CA ALA A 178 4.67 18.06 -9.42
C ALA A 178 4.75 16.86 -10.38
#